data_AF-A0ABC9APV7-F1
#
_entry.id   AF-A0ABC9APV7-F1
#
_cell.length_a   1.000
_cell.length_b   1.000
_cell.length_c   1.000
_cell.angle_alpha   90.00
_cell.angle_beta   90.00
_cell.angle_gamma   90.00
#
_symmetry.space_group_name_H-M   'P 1'
#
loop_
_entity.id
_entity.type
_entity.pdbx_description
1 polymer ?
#
loop_
_entity_poly.entity_id
_entity_poly.type
_entity_poly.pdbx_seq_one_letter_code
_entity_poly.pdbx_strand_id
1 'polypeptide(L)'
;MLVYQDLLTGDELLSDSFPYRELENGVLWEVDGKWVVQGAVDVDIGANPSAEGGEDEGVDDQAVKVVDIVDTFRLQEQPAFDKKQFVTFIKRYIKNLTAKLEPEKAEEFKKGIEGATKFLLGKLKDLQFA
;
A
#
# COMPACT_ATOMS: atom_id res chain seq x y z
N MET A 1 -3.85 -11.97 -14.43
CA MET A 1 -3.71 -11.08 -13.27
C MET A 1 -4.11 -9.69 -13.71
N LEU A 2 -5.18 -9.16 -13.15
CA LEU A 2 -5.59 -7.78 -13.30
C LEU A 2 -4.79 -6.94 -12.30
N VAL A 3 -4.20 -5.84 -12.77
CA VAL A 3 -3.53 -4.85 -11.92
C VAL A 3 -4.46 -3.65 -11.77
N TYR A 4 -4.67 -3.22 -10.53
CA TYR A 4 -5.47 -2.07 -10.18
C TYR A 4 -4.58 -0.84 -10.06
N GLN A 5 -4.88 0.18 -10.86
CA GLN A 5 -4.15 1.44 -10.92
C GLN A 5 -4.96 2.56 -10.28
N ASP A 6 -4.28 3.47 -9.59
CA ASP A 6 -4.90 4.70 -9.10
C ASP A 6 -5.33 5.59 -10.28
N LEU A 7 -6.57 6.08 -10.24
CA LEU A 7 -7.11 6.89 -11.33
C LEU A 7 -6.50 8.31 -11.36
N LEU A 8 -5.93 8.80 -10.26
CA LEU A 8 -5.36 10.14 -10.19
C LEU A 8 -3.89 10.18 -10.61
N THR A 9 -3.08 9.21 -10.19
CA THR A 9 -1.63 9.16 -10.43
C THR A 9 -1.25 8.18 -11.54
N GLY A 10 -2.02 7.11 -11.73
CA GLY A 10 -1.68 6.00 -12.63
C GLY A 10 -0.75 4.96 -12.00
N ASP A 11 -0.42 5.09 -10.71
CA ASP A 11 0.43 4.12 -10.01
C ASP A 11 -0.32 2.80 -9.77
N GLU A 12 0.42 1.69 -9.84
CA GLU A 12 -0.11 0.35 -9.56
C GLU A 12 -0.17 0.13 -8.05
N LEU A 13 -1.36 -0.18 -7.52
CA LEU A 13 -1.58 -0.29 -6.07
C LEU A 13 -1.81 -1.73 -5.59
N LEU A 14 -2.41 -2.57 -6.44
CA LEU A 14 -2.91 -3.89 -6.08
C LEU A 14 -3.08 -4.77 -7.33
N SER A 15 -3.26 -6.09 -7.14
CA SER A 15 -3.77 -6.98 -8.18
C SER A 15 -4.86 -7.92 -7.67
N ASP A 16 -5.60 -8.52 -8.60
CA ASP A 16 -6.62 -9.55 -8.32
C ASP A 16 -6.06 -10.85 -7.74
N SER A 17 -4.74 -10.99 -7.62
CA SER A 17 -4.09 -12.14 -6.99
C SER A 17 -4.08 -12.05 -5.46
N PHE A 18 -4.39 -10.88 -4.89
CA PHE A 18 -4.51 -10.70 -3.46
C PHE A 18 -5.98 -10.81 -3.03
N PRO A 19 -6.30 -11.62 -2.02
CA PRO A 19 -7.67 -11.71 -1.50
C PRO A 19 -8.06 -10.39 -0.84
N TYR A 20 -9.24 -9.88 -1.21
CA TYR A 20 -9.82 -8.68 -0.64
C TYR A 20 -11.30 -8.83 -0.38
N ARG A 21 -11.83 -7.98 0.49
CA ARG A 21 -13.26 -7.83 0.74
C ARG A 21 -13.67 -6.38 0.64
N GLU A 22 -14.90 -6.17 0.22
CA GLU A 22 -15.49 -4.84 0.12
C GLU A 22 -16.01 -4.37 1.49
N LEU A 23 -15.68 -3.13 1.83
CA LEU A 23 -16.19 -2.42 3.00
C LEU A 23 -16.91 -1.14 2.53
N GLU A 24 -17.71 -0.56 3.42
CA GLU A 24 -18.34 0.75 3.20
C GLU A 24 -19.08 0.85 1.86
N ASN A 25 -19.91 -0.16 1.56
CA ASN A 25 -20.70 -0.29 0.33
C ASN A 25 -19.84 -0.31 -0.96
N GLY A 26 -18.68 -0.98 -0.92
CA GLY A 26 -17.81 -1.13 -2.10
C GLY A 26 -16.88 0.06 -2.33
N VAL A 27 -16.87 1.06 -1.45
CA VAL A 27 -15.96 2.21 -1.58
C VAL A 27 -14.55 1.88 -1.14
N LEU A 28 -14.39 0.95 -0.20
CA LEU A 28 -13.10 0.51 0.31
C LEU A 28 -12.92 -0.97 0.03
N TRP A 29 -11.70 -1.37 -0.33
CA TRP A 29 -11.26 -2.76 -0.30
C TRP A 29 -10.29 -2.94 0.86
N GLU A 30 -10.58 -3.94 1.70
CA GLU A 30 -9.64 -4.41 2.71
C GLU A 30 -8.96 -5.66 2.17
N VAL A 31 -7.64 -5.62 2.09
CA VAL A 31 -6.81 -6.66 1.47
C VAL A 31 -6.04 -7.40 2.55
N ASP A 32 -6.08 -8.73 2.51
CA ASP A 32 -5.31 -9.58 3.42
C ASP A 32 -3.84 -9.62 2.96
N GLY A 33 -2.97 -9.02 3.77
CA GLY A 33 -1.51 -9.03 3.57
C GLY A 33 -0.80 -10.07 4.44
N LYS A 34 0.36 -10.52 4.00
CA LYS A 34 1.25 -11.45 4.73
C LYS A 34 2.58 -10.78 4.99
N TRP A 35 3.15 -11.02 6.18
CA TRP A 35 4.52 -10.59 6.46
C TRP A 35 5.52 -11.44 5.68
N VAL A 36 6.39 -10.78 4.94
CA VAL A 36 7.53 -11.35 4.20
C VAL A 36 8.82 -10.69 4.64
N VAL A 37 9.95 -11.35 4.39
CA VAL A 37 11.29 -10.83 4.71
C VAL A 37 11.90 -10.29 3.42
N GLN A 38 12.10 -8.98 3.37
CA GLN A 38 12.84 -8.29 2.31
C GLN A 38 14.34 -8.51 2.55
N GLY A 39 15.07 -8.97 1.53
CA GLY A 39 16.52 -9.20 1.60
C GLY A 39 16.99 -10.65 1.66
N ALA A 40 16.08 -11.64 1.74
CA ALA A 40 16.45 -13.06 1.65
C ALA A 40 16.70 -13.53 0.19
N VAL A 41 17.32 -12.68 -0.63
CA VAL A 41 17.98 -13.16 -1.85
C VAL A 41 19.42 -13.43 -1.43
N ASP A 42 19.72 -14.71 -1.21
CA ASP A 42 21.08 -15.21 -1.33
C ASP A 42 21.51 -14.92 -2.77
N VAL A 43 22.10 -13.74 -3.00
CA VAL A 43 22.70 -13.42 -4.28
C VAL A 43 24.01 -14.20 -4.29
N ASP A 44 23.94 -15.47 -4.66
CA ASP A 44 25.11 -16.27 -5.00
C ASP A 44 25.70 -15.69 -6.30
N ILE A 45 26.40 -14.56 -6.18
CA ILE A 45 27.25 -14.01 -7.23
C ILE A 45 28.44 -14.95 -7.33
N GLY A 46 28.18 -16.08 -7.98
CA GLY A 46 29.15 -17.14 -8.17
C GLY A 46 30.48 -16.60 -8.71
N ALA A 47 31.54 -17.01 -8.01
CA ALA A 47 32.92 -17.15 -8.45
C ALA A 47 33.78 -15.87 -8.62
N ASN A 48 34.51 -15.53 -7.56
CA ASN A 48 35.93 -15.21 -7.70
C ASN A 48 36.75 -15.91 -6.59
N PRO A 49 37.38 -17.09 -6.86
CA PRO A 49 38.25 -17.75 -5.90
C PRO A 49 39.64 -17.11 -5.95
N SER A 50 39.90 -16.14 -5.08
CA SER A 50 41.29 -15.76 -4.79
C SER A 50 41.47 -15.21 -3.38
N ALA A 51 42.26 -15.97 -2.62
CA ALA A 51 43.06 -15.60 -1.45
C ALA A 51 42.37 -15.43 -0.08
N GLU A 52 42.44 -16.53 0.69
CA GLU A 52 42.82 -16.63 2.10
C GLU A 52 42.59 -15.42 3.04
N GLY A 53 41.75 -15.63 4.06
CA GLY A 53 41.87 -14.92 5.35
C GLY A 53 40.55 -14.62 6.06
N GLY A 54 40.29 -15.34 7.15
CA GLY A 54 39.53 -14.82 8.31
C GLY A 54 38.04 -15.14 8.37
N GLU A 55 37.71 -16.02 9.32
CA GLU A 55 36.54 -16.01 10.22
C GLU A 55 35.17 -15.50 9.72
N ASP A 56 34.25 -16.48 9.67
CA ASP A 56 32.83 -16.43 10.01
C ASP A 56 32.49 -15.33 11.04
N GLU A 57 31.82 -14.26 10.61
CA GLU A 57 30.79 -13.54 11.39
C GLU A 57 30.15 -12.42 10.53
N GLY A 58 28.85 -12.54 10.25
CA GLY A 58 28.05 -11.41 9.76
C GLY A 58 27.12 -11.70 8.59
N VAL A 59 26.31 -12.77 8.64
CA VAL A 59 25.13 -12.87 7.76
C VAL A 59 24.08 -11.86 8.24
N ASP A 60 24.22 -10.65 7.70
CA ASP A 60 23.23 -9.62 7.42
C ASP A 60 22.04 -9.46 8.39
N ASP A 61 22.22 -8.55 9.36
CA ASP A 61 21.19 -7.99 10.26
C ASP A 61 20.20 -7.05 9.52
N GLN A 62 20.10 -7.10 8.17
CA GLN A 62 19.23 -6.20 7.38
C GLN A 62 17.92 -6.85 6.91
N ALA A 63 17.56 -8.02 7.44
CA ALA A 63 16.30 -8.69 7.14
C ALA A 63 15.09 -7.85 7.62
N VAL A 64 14.57 -6.97 6.74
CA VAL A 64 13.41 -6.12 7.03
C VAL A 64 12.13 -6.91 6.76
N LYS A 65 11.24 -7.00 7.75
CA LYS A 65 9.91 -7.56 7.54
C LYS A 65 8.98 -6.51 6.96
N VAL A 66 8.31 -6.85 5.87
CA VAL A 66 7.38 -5.98 5.15
C VAL A 66 6.13 -6.77 4.78
N VAL A 67 5.00 -6.10 4.52
CA VAL A 67 3.80 -6.76 4.00
C VAL A 67 4.01 -7.08 2.52
N ASP A 68 3.66 -8.28 2.09
CA ASP A 68 3.82 -8.78 0.72
C ASP A 68 3.25 -7.84 -0.35
N ILE A 69 2.09 -7.23 -0.11
CA ILE A 69 1.49 -6.24 -1.02
C ILE A 69 2.39 -5.00 -1.13
N VAL A 70 2.90 -4.51 0.00
CA VAL A 70 3.77 -3.32 0.05
C VAL A 70 5.07 -3.57 -0.70
N ASP A 71 5.67 -4.76 -0.55
CA ASP A 71 6.87 -5.16 -1.28
C ASP A 71 6.62 -5.34 -2.78
N THR A 72 5.53 -6.05 -3.14
CA THR A 72 5.17 -6.37 -4.52
C THR A 72 4.95 -5.11 -5.36
N PHE A 73 4.19 -4.15 -4.84
CA PHE A 73 3.88 -2.89 -5.53
C PHE A 73 4.83 -1.75 -5.16
N ARG A 74 5.85 -2.02 -4.34
CA ARG A 74 6.84 -1.04 -3.86
C ARG A 74 6.19 0.21 -3.26
N LEU A 75 5.12 0.02 -2.49
CA LEU A 75 4.37 1.13 -1.88
C LEU A 75 5.27 1.88 -0.89
N GLN A 76 5.15 3.21 -0.85
CA GLN A 76 6.08 4.06 -0.11
C GLN A 76 5.41 4.64 1.12
N GLU A 77 5.83 4.19 2.30
CA GLU A 77 5.31 4.67 3.57
C GLU A 77 5.32 6.21 3.64
N GLN A 78 4.17 6.76 4.03
CA GLN A 78 3.96 8.19 4.23
C GLN A 78 3.90 8.51 5.73
N PRO A 79 4.30 9.73 6.12
CA PRO A 79 4.12 10.20 7.49
C PRO A 79 2.66 10.07 7.95
N ALA A 80 2.49 9.72 9.23
CA ALA A 80 1.17 9.65 9.84
C ALA A 80 0.43 11.00 9.74
N PHE A 81 -0.87 10.93 9.44
CA PHE A 81 -1.73 12.11 9.39
C PHE A 81 -2.29 12.44 10.78
N ASP A 82 -2.26 13.71 11.16
CA ASP A 82 -3.21 14.20 12.17
C ASP A 82 -4.63 14.32 11.58
N LYS A 83 -5.65 14.37 12.44
CA LYS A 83 -7.06 14.41 12.02
C LYS A 83 -7.37 15.56 11.05
N LYS A 84 -6.80 16.75 11.25
CA LYS A 84 -7.01 17.91 10.36
C LYS A 84 -6.33 17.69 9.02
N GLN A 85 -5.10 17.18 9.02
CA GLN A 85 -4.38 16.86 7.79
C GLN A 85 -5.13 15.80 6.98
N PHE A 86 -5.58 14.71 7.61
CA PHE A 86 -6.35 13.64 6.97
C PHE A 86 -7.64 14.17 6.33
N VAL A 87 -8.44 14.96 7.07
CA VAL A 87 -9.68 15.54 6.55
C VAL A 87 -9.40 16.48 5.37
N THR A 88 -8.33 17.26 5.44
CA THR A 88 -7.93 18.18 4.36
C THR A 88 -7.49 17.41 3.11
N PHE A 89 -6.74 16.33 3.30
CA PHE A 89 -6.31 15.44 2.23
C PHE A 89 -7.50 14.77 1.56
N ILE A 90 -8.37 14.10 2.33
CA ILE A 90 -9.54 13.38 1.80
C ILE A 90 -10.49 14.33 1.05
N LYS A 91 -10.74 15.55 1.56
CA LYS A 91 -11.57 16.53 0.82
C LYS A 91 -10.99 16.85 -0.56
N ARG A 92 -9.66 16.99 -0.65
CA ARG A 92 -8.97 17.25 -1.92
C ARG A 92 -9.01 16.02 -2.84
N TYR A 93 -8.78 14.84 -2.28
CA TYR A 93 -8.87 13.57 -2.99
C TYR A 93 -10.27 13.37 -3.60
N ILE A 94 -11.33 13.54 -2.80
CA ILE A 94 -12.72 13.44 -3.25
C ILE A 94 -12.99 14.39 -4.40
N LYS A 95 -12.56 15.66 -4.28
CA LYS A 95 -12.74 16.66 -5.33
C LYS A 95 -12.05 16.25 -6.63
N ASN A 96 -10.79 15.81 -6.55
CA ASN A 96 -9.99 15.45 -7.70
C ASN A 96 -10.53 14.18 -8.38
N LEU A 97 -10.88 13.15 -7.59
CA LEU A 97 -11.41 11.91 -8.12
C LEU A 97 -12.79 12.10 -8.75
N THR A 98 -13.69 12.82 -8.08
CA THR A 98 -15.02 13.13 -8.61
C THR A 98 -14.95 13.83 -9.98
N ALA A 99 -13.94 14.68 -10.22
CA ALA A 99 -13.77 15.36 -11.50
C ALA A 99 -13.28 14.45 -12.64
N LYS A 100 -12.78 13.25 -12.32
CA LYS A 100 -12.32 12.23 -13.27
C LYS A 100 -13.36 11.14 -13.54
N LEU A 101 -14.36 11.01 -12.67
CA LEU A 101 -15.40 9.99 -12.79
C LEU A 101 -16.50 10.42 -13.77
N GLU A 102 -17.05 9.45 -14.49
CA GLU A 102 -18.30 9.60 -15.22
C GLU A 102 -19.46 9.97 -14.26
N PRO A 103 -20.48 10.71 -14.73
CA PRO A 103 -21.51 11.29 -13.85
C PRO A 103 -22.19 10.24 -12.95
N GLU A 104 -22.56 9.08 -13.51
CA GLU A 104 -23.21 8.00 -12.76
C GLU A 104 -22.28 7.44 -11.66
N LYS A 105 -21.00 7.24 -11.98
CA LYS A 105 -19.98 6.78 -11.03
C LYS A 105 -19.63 7.82 -9.98
N ALA A 106 -19.65 9.09 -10.33
CA ALA A 106 -19.46 10.19 -9.40
C ALA A 106 -20.61 10.27 -8.37
N GLU A 107 -21.84 10.01 -8.79
CA GLU A 107 -22.99 9.93 -7.87
C GLU A 107 -22.90 8.73 -6.93
N GLU A 108 -22.54 7.55 -7.44
CA GLU A 108 -22.28 6.34 -6.65
C GLU A 108 -21.18 6.57 -5.60
N PHE A 109 -20.04 7.11 -6.02
CA PHE A 109 -18.91 7.43 -5.14
C PHE A 109 -19.32 8.40 -4.02
N LYS A 110 -20.05 9.47 -4.35
CA LYS A 110 -20.49 10.47 -3.37
C LYS A 110 -21.43 9.88 -2.30
N LYS A 111 -22.24 8.88 -2.63
CA LYS A 111 -23.16 8.23 -1.68
C LYS A 111 -22.40 7.42 -0.62
N GLY A 112 -21.31 6.76 -0.98
CA GLY A 112 -20.57 5.90 -0.07
C GLY A 112 -19.39 6.57 0.64
N ILE A 113 -18.76 7.57 0.01
CA ILE A 113 -17.48 8.13 0.51
C ILE A 113 -17.58 8.84 1.86
N GLU A 114 -18.76 9.33 2.24
CA GLU A 114 -18.96 9.93 3.56
C GLU A 114 -18.81 8.88 4.68
N GLY A 115 -19.40 7.69 4.49
CA GLY A 115 -19.26 6.56 5.42
C GLY A 115 -17.82 6.13 5.53
N ALA A 116 -17.18 5.88 4.37
CA ALA A 116 -15.77 5.49 4.30
C ALA A 116 -14.84 6.49 4.99
N THR A 117 -15.08 7.79 4.82
CA THR A 117 -14.27 8.84 5.49
C THR A 117 -14.43 8.76 7.02
N LYS A 118 -15.65 8.53 7.52
CA LYS A 118 -15.92 8.39 8.96
C LYS A 118 -15.30 7.11 9.52
N PHE A 119 -15.39 6.00 8.80
CA PHE A 119 -14.78 4.72 9.15
C PHE A 119 -13.25 4.86 9.30
N LEU A 120 -12.57 5.42 8.29
CA LEU A 120 -11.12 5.64 8.32
C LEU A 120 -10.71 6.62 9.43
N LEU A 121 -11.48 7.68 9.65
CA LEU A 121 -11.24 8.62 10.77
C LEU A 121 -11.31 7.94 12.14
N GLY A 122 -12.21 6.98 12.32
CA GLY A 122 -12.32 6.20 13.55
C GLY A 122 -11.11 5.31 13.82
N LYS A 123 -10.39 4.92 12.77
CA LYS A 123 -9.20 4.06 12.82
C LYS A 123 -7.89 4.81 12.59
N LEU A 124 -7.90 6.14 12.52
CA LEU A 124 -6.74 6.93 12.07
C LEU A 124 -5.44 6.62 12.84
N LYS A 125 -5.54 6.23 14.11
CA LYS A 125 -4.38 5.87 14.95
C LYS A 125 -3.81 4.49 14.66
N ASP A 126 -4.61 3.61 14.08
CA ASP A 126 -4.27 2.22 13.74
C ASP A 126 -3.80 2.10 12.28
N LEU A 127 -3.90 3.18 11.50
CA LEU A 127 -3.53 3.22 10.10
C LEU A 127 -2.10 3.74 9.92
N GLN A 128 -1.37 3.02 9.08
CA GLN A 128 -0.13 3.47 8.47
C GLN A 128 -0.42 3.78 7.00
N PHE A 129 0.13 4.87 6.49
CA PHE A 129 -0.16 5.37 5.15
C PHE A 129 0.98 4.97 4.22
N ALA A 130 0.65 4.65 2.98
CA ALA A 130 1.60 4.30 1.92
C ALA A 130 1.06 4.77 0.56
#